data_AF-A0A0K2ZRH2-F1
#
_entry.id   AF-A0A0K2ZRH2-F1
#
_cell.length_a   1.000
_cell.length_b   1.000
_cell.length_c   1.000
_cell.angle_alpha   90.00
_cell.angle_beta   90.00
_cell.angle_gamma   90.00
#
_symmetry.space_group_name_H-M   'P 1'
#
loop_
_entity.id
_entity.type
_entity.pdbx_description
1 polymer ?
#
loop_
_entity_poly.entity_id
_entity_poly.type
_entity_poly.pdbx_seq_one_letter_code
_entity_poly.pdbx_strand_id
1 'polypeptide(L)'
;MKGIRYSMGPLLAVVLLACGASQAQAQQQVYVDAVDYPTAGAGWEAFDDLERRLAEDFDQSCGDTFCEGDYSDYRPLRYRCSVRQRDGAIGQCVWTFGASEASIDPASGQVQVDARLWQCPTPLLPQTRLVALYQALAGEHPLFAPLPHSQRSVNDGLIDCL
;
A
#
# COMPACT_ATOMS: atom_id res chain seq x y z
N MET A 1 -82.89 29.57 26.77
CA MET A 1 -82.31 28.83 25.63
C MET A 1 -81.06 29.57 25.15
N LYS A 2 -79.92 28.87 25.07
CA LYS A 2 -78.57 29.27 24.55
C LYS A 2 -77.84 30.38 25.36
N GLY A 3 -76.69 30.21 26.01
CA GLY A 3 -75.52 29.34 25.80
C GLY A 3 -74.46 30.09 24.94
N ILE A 4 -73.36 30.61 25.51
CA ILE A 4 -71.97 30.03 25.45
C ILE A 4 -71.42 30.03 23.99
N ARG A 5 -70.23 30.52 23.58
CA ARG A 5 -68.92 30.86 24.17
C ARG A 5 -68.05 31.56 23.09
N TYR A 6 -67.00 32.25 23.55
CA TYR A 6 -65.82 32.73 22.82
C TYR A 6 -65.15 31.69 21.91
N SER A 7 -64.48 32.14 20.84
CA SER A 7 -63.20 31.54 20.44
C SER A 7 -62.31 32.53 19.68
N MET A 8 -61.30 33.05 20.39
CA MET A 8 -60.01 33.48 19.86
C MET A 8 -59.31 32.27 19.23
N GLY A 9 -58.84 32.40 18.00
CA GLY A 9 -57.91 31.47 17.37
C GLY A 9 -56.69 32.23 16.85
N PRO A 10 -55.50 32.08 17.44
CA PRO A 10 -54.29 32.73 16.96
C PRO A 10 -53.78 31.99 15.72
N LEU A 11 -53.43 32.74 14.67
CA LEU A 11 -52.67 32.21 13.53
C LEU A 11 -51.24 31.91 14.01
N LEU A 12 -50.94 30.62 14.14
CA LEU A 12 -49.61 30.08 14.44
C LEU A 12 -48.60 30.52 13.39
N ALA A 13 -47.61 31.31 13.82
CA ALA A 13 -46.38 31.53 13.07
C ALA A 13 -45.54 30.25 13.14
N VAL A 14 -45.39 29.57 12.00
CA VAL A 14 -44.50 28.42 11.84
C VAL A 14 -43.07 28.96 11.80
N VAL A 15 -42.33 28.77 12.89
CA VAL A 15 -40.89 29.00 12.95
C VAL A 15 -40.20 27.87 12.19
N LEU A 16 -39.64 28.18 11.02
CA LEU A 16 -38.76 27.29 10.26
C LEU A 16 -37.46 27.09 11.05
N LEU A 17 -37.38 25.98 11.77
CA LEU A 17 -36.14 25.46 12.36
C LEU A 17 -35.17 25.11 11.22
N ALA A 18 -34.23 26.00 10.95
CA ALA A 18 -33.07 25.70 10.12
C ALA A 18 -32.22 24.66 10.85
N CYS A 19 -32.40 23.38 10.52
CA CYS A 19 -31.43 22.34 10.84
C CYS A 19 -30.11 22.70 10.14
N GLY A 20 -29.20 23.31 10.89
CA GLY A 20 -27.78 23.36 10.54
C GLY A 20 -27.24 21.94 10.53
N ALA A 21 -27.38 21.26 9.41
CA ALA A 21 -26.62 20.05 9.15
C ALA A 21 -25.15 20.48 9.07
N SER A 22 -24.43 20.38 10.18
CA SER A 22 -22.97 20.31 10.16
C SER A 22 -22.61 19.11 9.32
N GLN A 23 -22.43 19.31 8.02
CA GLN A 23 -21.73 18.36 7.18
C GLN A 23 -20.30 18.34 7.72
N ALA A 24 -20.01 17.39 8.59
CA ALA A 24 -18.65 16.97 8.84
C ALA A 24 -18.10 16.57 7.48
N GLN A 25 -17.38 17.48 6.81
CA GLN A 25 -16.59 17.13 5.64
C GLN A 25 -15.66 16.04 6.13
N ALA A 26 -15.98 14.79 5.79
CA ALA A 26 -15.05 13.69 5.91
C ALA A 26 -13.86 14.11 5.04
N GLN A 27 -12.85 14.69 5.68
CA GLN A 27 -11.70 15.24 5.00
C GLN A 27 -11.06 14.07 4.27
N GLN A 28 -11.25 14.04 2.95
CA GLN A 28 -10.88 12.91 2.10
C GLN A 28 -9.39 12.66 2.33
N GLN A 29 -9.06 11.44 2.77
CA GLN A 29 -7.68 11.13 3.10
C GLN A 29 -6.87 11.16 1.80
N VAL A 30 -5.89 12.08 1.74
CA VAL A 30 -4.97 12.19 0.62
C VAL A 30 -3.80 11.23 0.86
N TYR A 31 -3.49 10.43 -0.15
CA TYR A 31 -2.33 9.56 -0.19
C TYR A 31 -1.39 10.03 -1.29
N VAL A 32 -0.09 10.00 -1.01
CA VAL A 32 1.00 10.29 -1.96
C VAL A 32 1.92 9.07 -2.05
N ASP A 33 2.76 9.03 -3.08
CA ASP A 33 3.86 8.06 -3.13
C ASP A 33 4.86 8.37 -1.99
N ALA A 34 5.48 7.35 -1.41
CA ALA A 34 6.53 7.52 -0.41
C ALA A 34 7.70 8.40 -0.90
N VAL A 35 7.99 8.42 -2.21
CA VAL A 35 9.01 9.33 -2.78
C VAL A 35 8.61 10.81 -2.66
N ASP A 36 7.32 11.10 -2.54
CA ASP A 36 6.74 12.45 -2.47
C ASP A 36 6.29 12.84 -1.06
N TYR A 37 6.54 12.00 -0.06
CA TYR A 37 6.23 12.30 1.33
C TYR A 37 7.45 12.87 2.06
N PRO A 38 7.32 13.93 2.88
CA PRO A 38 6.11 14.69 3.19
C PRO A 38 5.77 15.79 2.17
N THR A 39 6.67 16.09 1.24
CA THR A 39 6.48 17.05 0.15
C THR A 39 7.09 16.47 -1.11
N ALA A 40 6.63 16.88 -2.29
CA ALA A 40 7.08 16.35 -3.58
C ALA A 40 8.62 16.15 -3.64
N GLY A 41 9.05 14.92 -3.97
CA GLY A 41 10.44 14.50 -4.05
C GLY A 41 11.23 14.39 -2.73
N ALA A 42 10.69 14.81 -1.59
CA ALA A 42 11.44 14.82 -0.32
C ALA A 42 11.80 13.42 0.20
N GLY A 43 11.03 12.40 -0.19
CA GLY A 43 11.28 11.01 0.20
C GLY A 43 12.10 10.23 -0.81
N TRP A 44 12.48 10.83 -1.95
CA TRP A 44 13.07 10.11 -3.09
C TRP A 44 14.32 9.33 -2.71
N GLU A 45 15.32 10.00 -2.10
CA GLU A 45 16.58 9.36 -1.73
C GLU A 45 16.38 8.20 -0.74
N ALA A 46 15.62 8.43 0.32
CA ALA A 46 15.38 7.40 1.34
C ALA A 46 14.61 6.19 0.82
N PHE A 47 13.65 6.43 -0.08
CA PHE A 47 12.83 5.35 -0.63
C PHE A 47 13.57 4.57 -1.72
N ASP A 48 14.32 5.25 -2.60
CA ASP A 48 15.14 4.62 -3.63
C ASP A 48 16.23 3.73 -3.00
N ASP A 49 16.87 4.22 -1.95
CA ASP A 49 17.84 3.47 -1.16
C ASP A 49 17.23 2.25 -0.46
N LEU A 50 16.00 2.36 0.08
CA LEU A 50 15.27 1.20 0.61
C LEU A 50 14.98 0.16 -0.49
N GLU A 51 14.43 0.58 -1.62
CA GLU A 51 14.09 -0.31 -2.73
C GLU A 51 15.33 -1.04 -3.26
N ARG A 52 16.45 -0.32 -3.42
CA ARG A 52 17.72 -0.90 -3.84
C ARG A 52 18.21 -1.97 -2.87
N ARG A 53 18.26 -1.69 -1.57
CA ARG A 53 18.71 -2.69 -0.58
C ARG A 53 17.81 -3.91 -0.52
N LEU A 54 16.49 -3.72 -0.63
CA LEU A 54 15.55 -4.85 -0.69
C LEU A 54 15.82 -5.71 -1.93
N ALA A 55 16.05 -5.09 -3.09
CA ALA A 55 16.38 -5.81 -4.32
C ALA A 55 17.71 -6.57 -4.21
N GLU A 56 18.75 -5.95 -3.61
CA GLU A 56 20.05 -6.58 -3.36
C GLU A 56 19.94 -7.79 -2.41
N ASP A 57 19.14 -7.70 -1.36
CA ASP A 57 18.93 -8.79 -0.39
C ASP A 57 18.05 -9.91 -0.99
N PHE A 58 17.09 -9.57 -1.87
CA PHE A 58 16.33 -10.54 -2.66
C PHE A 58 17.22 -11.31 -3.64
N ASP A 59 18.09 -10.62 -4.39
CA ASP A 59 18.98 -11.26 -5.37
C ASP A 59 19.90 -12.31 -4.72
N GLN A 60 20.44 -11.97 -3.54
CA GLN A 60 21.25 -12.91 -2.74
C GLN A 60 20.47 -14.13 -2.27
N SER A 61 19.16 -14.02 -2.12
CA SER A 61 18.29 -15.08 -1.59
C SER A 61 17.57 -15.87 -2.70
N CYS A 62 17.46 -15.33 -3.92
CA CYS A 62 16.58 -15.91 -4.95
C CYS A 62 16.98 -17.32 -5.31
N GLY A 63 18.27 -17.57 -5.53
CA GLY A 63 18.80 -18.86 -5.96
C GLY A 63 18.39 -20.02 -5.06
N ASP A 64 18.34 -19.81 -3.76
CA ASP A 64 18.08 -20.86 -2.75
C ASP A 64 16.60 -20.94 -2.32
N THR A 65 15.74 -20.06 -2.85
CA THR A 65 14.34 -19.95 -2.39
C THR A 65 13.33 -19.80 -3.53
N PHE A 66 13.35 -18.67 -4.23
CA PHE A 66 12.32 -18.33 -5.22
C PHE A 66 12.64 -18.87 -6.63
N CYS A 67 13.92 -18.85 -7.02
CA CYS A 67 14.39 -19.16 -8.36
C CYS A 67 14.55 -20.68 -8.63
N GLU A 68 14.21 -21.56 -7.67
CA GLU A 68 14.22 -23.02 -7.88
C GLU A 68 12.88 -23.57 -8.42
N GLY A 69 11.85 -22.71 -8.54
CA GLY A 69 10.48 -23.09 -8.89
C GLY A 69 10.17 -23.10 -10.38
N ASP A 70 8.91 -22.77 -10.73
CA ASP A 70 8.39 -22.78 -12.10
C ASP A 70 9.11 -21.81 -13.06
N TYR A 71 9.76 -20.78 -12.50
CA TYR A 71 10.55 -19.81 -13.24
C TYR A 71 11.92 -19.68 -12.59
N SER A 72 12.98 -19.72 -13.40
CA SER A 72 14.36 -19.58 -12.92
C SER A 72 14.83 -18.12 -12.80
N ASP A 73 14.06 -17.16 -13.33
CA ASP A 73 14.48 -15.77 -13.50
C ASP A 73 13.54 -14.76 -12.83
N TYR A 74 13.27 -14.89 -11.54
CA TYR A 74 12.53 -13.86 -10.81
C TYR A 74 13.35 -12.57 -10.71
N ARG A 75 12.69 -11.44 -11.01
CA ARG A 75 13.27 -10.11 -10.98
C ARG A 75 12.34 -9.12 -10.27
N PRO A 76 12.84 -8.40 -9.25
CA PRO A 76 12.10 -7.27 -8.70
C PRO A 76 12.01 -6.17 -9.75
N LEU A 77 10.82 -5.59 -9.91
CA LEU A 77 10.57 -4.48 -10.83
C LEU A 77 10.46 -3.17 -10.08
N ARG A 78 9.29 -2.89 -9.49
CA ARG A 78 9.03 -1.62 -8.80
C ARG A 78 8.35 -1.84 -7.47
N TYR A 79 8.92 -1.27 -6.42
CA TYR A 79 8.32 -1.19 -5.09
C TYR A 79 7.67 0.17 -4.89
N ARG A 80 6.43 0.20 -4.42
CA ARG A 80 5.69 1.45 -4.16
C ARG A 80 4.94 1.36 -2.85
N CYS A 81 4.95 2.46 -2.10
CA CYS A 81 4.14 2.62 -0.90
C CYS A 81 3.23 3.84 -1.04
N SER A 82 1.94 3.67 -0.79
CA SER A 82 1.02 4.79 -0.62
C SER A 82 1.08 5.29 0.82
N VAL A 83 1.22 6.60 1.00
CA VAL A 83 1.46 7.21 2.31
C VAL A 83 0.45 8.32 2.53
N ARG A 84 -0.26 8.27 3.66
CA ARG A 84 -1.25 9.26 4.01
C ARG A 84 -0.58 10.59 4.36
N GLN A 85 -0.91 11.62 3.59
CA GLN A 85 -0.25 12.92 3.63
C GLN A 85 -0.21 13.57 5.03
N ARG A 86 -1.27 13.37 5.81
CA ARG A 86 -1.45 14.08 7.09
C ARG A 86 -0.54 13.60 8.22
N ASP A 87 -0.16 12.32 8.21
CA ASP A 87 0.47 11.65 9.37
C ASP A 87 1.49 10.57 9.00
N GLY A 88 1.74 10.35 7.71
CA GLY A 88 2.76 9.42 7.23
C GLY A 88 2.41 7.95 7.43
N ALA A 89 1.15 7.62 7.75
CA ALA A 89 0.72 6.23 7.83
C ALA A 89 0.65 5.62 6.43
N ILE A 90 1.17 4.41 6.29
CA ILE A 90 1.14 3.67 5.04
C ILE A 90 -0.28 3.14 4.81
N GLY A 91 -0.79 3.33 3.60
CA GLY A 91 -2.00 2.68 3.13
C GLY A 91 -1.70 1.24 2.71
N GLN A 92 -0.73 1.07 1.81
CA GLN A 92 -0.17 -0.21 1.42
C GLN A 92 1.22 -0.03 0.82
N CYS A 93 2.02 -1.09 0.83
CA CYS A 93 3.19 -1.21 -0.02
C CYS A 93 3.03 -2.43 -0.93
N VAL A 94 3.36 -2.28 -2.21
CA VAL A 94 3.29 -3.35 -3.22
C VAL A 94 4.60 -3.40 -3.96
N TRP A 95 5.18 -4.59 -4.04
CA TRP A 95 6.36 -4.88 -4.84
C TRP A 95 5.97 -5.71 -6.05
N THR A 96 6.22 -5.16 -7.23
CA THR A 96 5.95 -5.86 -8.49
C THR A 96 7.16 -6.70 -8.87
N PHE A 97 6.91 -7.95 -9.26
CA PHE A 97 7.92 -8.88 -9.77
C PHE A 97 7.56 -9.34 -11.17
N GLY A 98 8.58 -9.66 -11.96
CA GLY A 98 8.45 -10.43 -13.18
C GLY A 98 9.34 -11.65 -13.14
N ALA A 99 8.93 -12.71 -13.83
CA ALA A 99 9.76 -13.89 -14.02
C ALA A 99 9.49 -14.49 -15.39
N SER A 100 10.48 -15.19 -15.92
CA SER A 100 10.33 -15.93 -17.16
C SER A 100 11.16 -17.21 -17.17
N GLU A 101 10.74 -18.14 -18.01
CA GLU A 101 11.48 -19.33 -18.38
C GLU A 101 11.54 -19.40 -19.90
N ALA A 102 12.71 -19.70 -20.45
CA ALA A 102 12.93 -19.65 -21.88
C ALA A 102 13.66 -20.90 -22.37
N SER A 103 13.13 -21.51 -23.42
CA SER A 103 13.73 -22.69 -24.05
C SER A 103 13.87 -22.50 -25.55
N ILE A 104 14.80 -23.25 -26.15
CA ILE A 104 15.02 -23.26 -27.60
C ILE A 104 14.48 -24.56 -28.16
N ASP A 105 13.58 -24.47 -29.14
CA ASP A 105 13.20 -25.64 -29.95
C ASP A 105 14.40 -26.02 -30.86
N PRO A 106 15.02 -27.19 -30.66
CA PRO A 106 16.21 -27.57 -31.42
C PRO A 106 15.91 -27.86 -32.90
N ALA A 107 14.66 -28.15 -33.28
CA ALA A 107 14.30 -28.47 -34.65
C ALA A 107 14.09 -27.21 -35.50
N SER A 108 13.49 -26.17 -34.90
CA SER A 108 13.11 -24.93 -35.60
C SER A 108 14.02 -23.74 -35.28
N GLY A 109 14.78 -23.80 -34.19
CA GLY A 109 15.54 -22.68 -33.65
C GLY A 109 14.67 -21.60 -32.99
N GLN A 110 13.37 -21.86 -32.81
CA GLN A 110 12.47 -20.90 -32.18
C GLN A 110 12.73 -20.79 -30.68
N VAL A 111 12.68 -19.56 -30.16
CA VAL A 111 12.70 -19.26 -28.73
C VAL A 111 11.27 -19.33 -28.21
N GLN A 112 11.03 -20.18 -27.22
CA GLN A 112 9.76 -20.26 -26.50
C GLN A 112 9.94 -19.60 -25.14
N VAL A 113 9.07 -18.67 -24.79
CA VAL A 113 9.13 -17.92 -23.53
C VAL A 113 7.80 -18.03 -22.82
N ASP A 114 7.83 -18.45 -21.56
CA ASP A 114 6.74 -18.25 -20.62
C ASP A 114 7.15 -17.17 -19.63
N ALA A 115 6.25 -16.22 -19.35
CA ALA A 115 6.55 -15.08 -18.50
C ALA A 115 5.32 -14.62 -17.73
N ARG A 116 5.54 -14.17 -16.49
CA ARG A 116 4.47 -13.75 -15.59
C ARG A 116 4.87 -12.55 -14.75
N LEU A 117 3.87 -11.81 -14.30
CA LEU A 117 3.99 -10.69 -13.38
C LEU A 117 3.19 -10.96 -12.10
N TRP A 118 3.74 -10.51 -10.97
CA TRP A 118 3.10 -10.57 -9.65
C TRP A 118 3.10 -9.19 -9.02
N GLN A 119 2.08 -8.94 -8.19
CA GLN A 119 1.96 -7.74 -7.36
C GLN A 119 1.88 -8.20 -5.91
N CYS A 120 3.00 -8.15 -5.21
CA CYS A 120 3.13 -8.71 -3.86
C CYS A 120 2.95 -7.62 -2.80
N PRO A 121 1.86 -7.66 -2.00
CA PRO A 121 1.68 -6.70 -0.93
C PRO A 121 2.62 -7.02 0.23
N THR A 122 3.28 -5.99 0.79
CA THR A 122 4.04 -6.14 2.03
C THR A 122 3.06 -6.28 3.21
N PRO A 123 3.23 -7.25 4.12
CA PRO A 123 2.26 -7.57 5.17
C PRO A 123 2.35 -6.59 6.37
N LEU A 124 2.10 -5.30 6.10
CA LEU A 124 2.11 -4.23 7.08
C LEU A 124 0.80 -4.20 7.88
N LEU A 125 0.92 -4.07 9.20
CA LEU A 125 -0.25 -3.82 10.04
C LEU A 125 -0.79 -2.40 9.84
N PRO A 126 -2.11 -2.18 10.03
CA PRO A 126 -2.71 -0.86 9.94
C PRO A 126 -2.01 0.17 10.85
N GLN A 127 -1.99 1.43 10.40
CA GLN A 127 -1.36 2.56 11.09
C GLN A 127 0.17 2.50 11.21
N THR A 128 0.83 1.52 10.59
CA THR A 128 2.29 1.55 10.42
C THR A 128 2.69 2.84 9.70
N ARG A 129 3.66 3.57 10.26
CA ARG A 129 4.18 4.82 9.68
C ARG A 129 5.39 4.57 8.80
N LEU A 130 5.54 5.36 7.74
CA LEU A 130 6.68 5.29 6.82
C LEU A 130 8.03 5.36 7.54
N VAL A 131 8.16 6.28 8.51
CA VAL A 131 9.39 6.40 9.30
C VAL A 131 9.70 5.13 10.10
N ALA A 132 8.68 4.44 10.61
CA ALA A 132 8.87 3.19 11.35
C ALA A 132 9.31 2.06 10.41
N LEU A 133 8.78 2.03 9.18
CA LEU A 133 9.23 1.10 8.15
C LEU A 133 10.72 1.31 7.81
N TYR A 134 11.14 2.56 7.55
CA TYR A 134 12.55 2.85 7.28
C TYR A 134 13.47 2.42 8.43
N GLN A 135 13.07 2.65 9.67
CA GLN A 135 13.86 2.23 10.84
C GLN A 135 13.95 0.71 10.98
N ALA A 136 12.84 0.00 10.75
CA ALA A 136 12.81 -1.47 10.81
C ALA A 136 13.70 -2.11 9.73
N LEU A 137 13.79 -1.48 8.56
CA LEU A 137 14.49 -2.01 7.39
C LEU A 137 15.87 -1.35 7.14
N ALA A 138 16.45 -0.71 8.16
CA ALA A 138 17.74 -0.02 8.04
C ALA A 138 18.97 -0.96 8.13
N GLY A 139 18.76 -2.22 8.52
CA GLY A 139 19.83 -3.20 8.69
C GLY A 139 20.37 -3.78 7.38
N GLU A 140 21.34 -4.68 7.51
CA GLU A 140 22.01 -5.34 6.36
C GLU A 140 21.10 -6.30 5.60
N HIS A 141 20.13 -6.93 6.29
CA HIS A 141 19.19 -7.89 5.73
C HIS A 141 17.74 -7.39 5.84
N PRO A 142 17.37 -6.31 5.12
CA PRO A 142 16.04 -5.71 5.23
C PRO A 142 14.92 -6.64 4.74
N LEU A 143 15.19 -7.62 3.88
CA LEU A 143 14.16 -8.52 3.39
C LEU A 143 13.58 -9.40 4.51
N PHE A 144 14.44 -9.80 5.46
CA PHE A 144 14.11 -10.69 6.58
C PHE A 144 13.84 -9.97 7.90
N ALA A 145 14.05 -8.65 7.95
CA ALA A 145 13.82 -7.88 9.16
C ALA A 145 12.33 -7.86 9.56
N PRO A 146 12.01 -7.91 10.87
CA PRO A 146 10.63 -7.84 11.33
C PRO A 146 10.03 -6.47 11.02
N LEU A 147 8.84 -6.48 10.42
CA LEU A 147 8.08 -5.27 10.09
C LEU A 147 7.56 -4.60 11.37
N PRO A 148 7.31 -3.28 11.35
CA PRO A 148 6.80 -2.57 12.51
C PRO A 148 5.54 -3.24 13.10
N HIS A 149 5.57 -3.48 14.40
CA HIS A 149 4.46 -4.09 15.16
C HIS A 149 4.10 -5.52 14.75
N SER A 150 4.93 -6.19 13.95
CA SER A 150 4.71 -7.54 13.46
C SER A 150 5.98 -8.38 13.63
N GLN A 151 5.81 -9.71 13.69
CA GLN A 151 6.92 -10.64 13.57
C GLN A 151 7.18 -11.06 12.11
N ARG A 152 6.30 -10.65 11.18
CA ARG A 152 6.45 -10.93 9.75
C ARG A 152 7.45 -9.97 9.11
N SER A 153 8.10 -10.42 8.05
CA SER A 153 9.06 -9.71 7.23
C SER A 153 8.50 -9.38 5.83
N VAL A 154 9.29 -8.68 5.01
CA VAL A 154 8.99 -8.52 3.58
C VAL A 154 9.05 -9.89 2.89
N ASN A 155 10.06 -10.70 3.22
CA ASN A 155 10.25 -12.06 2.71
C ASN A 155 9.01 -12.93 2.91
N ASP A 156 8.40 -12.91 4.09
CA ASP A 156 7.20 -13.72 4.37
C ASP A 156 6.03 -13.35 3.44
N GLY A 157 5.92 -12.07 3.05
CA GLY A 157 4.93 -11.63 2.07
C GLY A 157 5.25 -12.07 0.64
N LEU A 158 6.54 -12.19 0.30
CA LEU A 158 6.97 -12.71 -0.99
C LEU A 158 6.71 -14.21 -1.11
N ILE A 159 7.02 -14.99 -0.06
CA ILE A 159 6.74 -16.44 -0.02
C ILE A 159 5.25 -16.74 -0.22
N ASP A 160 4.36 -15.91 0.34
CA ASP A 160 2.92 -16.09 0.15
C ASP A 160 2.44 -15.72 -1.27
N CYS A 161 3.23 -14.96 -2.03
CA CYS A 161 2.81 -14.28 -3.25
C CYS A 161 3.41 -14.87 -4.54
N LEU A 162 4.72 -15.15 -4.55
CA LEU A 162 5.47 -15.66 -5.70
C LEU A 162 5.21 -17.16 -5.84
#